data_AF-A0AAN1QPD4-F1
#
_entry.id   AF-A0AAN1QPD4-F1
#
_cell.length_a   1.000
_cell.length_b   1.000
_cell.length_c   1.000
_cell.angle_alpha   90.00
_cell.angle_beta   90.00
_cell.angle_gamma   90.00
#
_symmetry.space_group_name_H-M   'P 1'
#
loop_
_entity.id
_entity.type
_entity.pdbx_description
1 polymer ?
#
loop_
_entity_poly.entity_id
_entity_poly.type
_entity_poly.pdbx_seq_one_letter_code
_entity_poly.pdbx_strand_id
1 'polypeptide(L)'
;MTLPEDFQFDPIADAIAEIKAGRAVVVVDDENRENEGDLICAAQFATPEMINFMAVEARGLICLAMTGDRLDQLDLPLMVDRNTDSNQTAFTVSIDAAPHLGVSTGISAEDRARTIQATINPLTKPHDLRRPGHIFPLRSREGGVLKRAGHTEAAVDLAGMAGLYPAGVICEIQNPNGSMARLPDLIDYARQHKLKLISIADLISYRLQHERFVIRETIATLPSEFGQFTIFAYRNSLDGSEHVALVKGDPSCFSQQPVMVRVHSECLTGDAFGSLRCDCRMQLQAAMKMIENAGQGVIVYLRQEGRGIGLINKLKAYSLQDLGLDTVEANARLGFPADLRNYGVGAQILNDLGVTRIRLITNNPRKIAGLKGYGLEVVDRVPLLIEATPYNSSYLATKGEKLGHLLLKTHLAAIALHLTPELQDNPYRQTLIGQIRSLVQAEGLFLQEELRSVASAVFGPQVLTLQIGLAQSEAIASDWYHHPDQPLATQLQRCLEQIAAIDGLEDLEFLLADGHDPLTSLQVQLDRQSLPLPELSSEFKHLKLQQIYHLQLQERPSFVS
;
A
#
# COMPACT_ATOMS: atom_id res chain seq x y z
N MET A 1 8.40 24.24 -18.48
CA MET A 1 7.06 24.31 -19.09
C MET A 1 6.13 23.49 -18.23
N THR A 2 4.99 24.04 -17.81
CA THR A 2 3.94 23.29 -17.11
C THR A 2 3.32 22.28 -18.06
N LEU A 3 3.02 21.07 -17.58
CA LEU A 3 2.34 20.02 -18.35
C LEU A 3 1.03 20.58 -18.95
N PRO A 4 0.63 20.17 -20.16
CA PRO A 4 -0.70 20.51 -20.68
C PRO A 4 -1.77 20.03 -19.69
N GLU A 5 -2.77 20.85 -19.38
CA GLU A 5 -3.77 20.57 -18.33
C GLU A 5 -4.56 19.25 -18.56
N ASP A 6 -4.51 18.67 -19.76
CA ASP A 6 -5.22 17.44 -20.14
C ASP A 6 -4.32 16.33 -20.73
N PHE A 7 -3.00 16.33 -20.47
CA PHE A 7 -2.15 15.26 -21.01
C PHE A 7 -2.50 13.89 -20.42
N GLN A 8 -2.65 12.89 -21.30
CA GLN A 8 -2.81 11.48 -20.94
C GLN A 8 -1.84 10.63 -21.77
N PHE A 9 -1.24 9.63 -21.13
CA PHE A 9 -0.45 8.61 -21.81
C PHE A 9 -1.34 7.79 -22.76
N ASP A 10 -0.74 7.30 -23.84
CA ASP A 10 -1.43 6.40 -24.76
C ASP A 10 -1.74 5.04 -24.09
N PRO A 11 -2.81 4.34 -24.52
CA PRO A 11 -3.09 3.00 -24.03
C PRO A 11 -1.94 2.03 -24.33
N ILE A 12 -1.59 1.16 -23.38
CA ILE A 12 -0.55 0.14 -23.57
C ILE A 12 -0.87 -0.81 -24.74
N ALA A 13 -2.15 -1.10 -24.98
CA ALA A 13 -2.59 -1.90 -26.11
C ALA A 13 -2.19 -1.28 -27.47
N ASP A 14 -2.24 0.05 -27.60
CA ASP A 14 -1.80 0.76 -28.80
C ASP A 14 -0.28 0.63 -28.98
N ALA A 15 0.49 0.82 -27.90
CA ALA A 15 1.94 0.67 -27.95
C ALA A 15 2.38 -0.76 -28.34
N ILE A 16 1.68 -1.78 -27.83
CA ILE A 16 1.92 -3.19 -28.24
C ILE A 16 1.63 -3.37 -29.74
N ALA A 17 0.56 -2.75 -30.26
CA ALA A 17 0.22 -2.82 -31.68
C ALA A 17 1.27 -2.11 -32.56
N GLU A 18 1.81 -0.97 -32.13
CA GLU A 18 2.92 -0.27 -32.80
C GLU A 18 4.17 -1.14 -32.87
N ILE A 19 4.60 -1.71 -31.74
CA ILE A 19 5.75 -2.61 -31.65
C ILE A 19 5.56 -3.84 -32.56
N LYS A 20 4.36 -4.44 -32.53
CA LYS A 20 4.00 -5.57 -33.41
C LYS A 20 4.10 -5.22 -34.89
N ALA A 21 3.80 -3.97 -35.25
CA ALA A 21 3.89 -3.47 -36.61
C ALA A 21 5.30 -2.96 -36.99
N GLY A 22 6.30 -3.15 -36.14
CA GLY A 22 7.69 -2.72 -36.37
C GLY A 22 7.94 -1.23 -36.20
N ARG A 23 7.01 -0.51 -35.59
CA ARG A 23 7.17 0.91 -35.23
C ARG A 23 7.76 1.03 -33.83
N ALA A 24 8.39 2.17 -33.56
CA ALA A 24 8.94 2.49 -32.25
C ALA A 24 7.89 3.18 -31.37
N VAL A 25 8.11 3.17 -30.05
CA VAL A 25 7.31 3.90 -29.07
C VAL A 25 8.24 4.63 -28.10
N VAL A 26 7.74 5.67 -27.47
CA VAL A 26 8.44 6.37 -26.38
C VAL A 26 7.93 5.81 -25.06
N VAL A 27 8.85 5.40 -24.19
CA VAL A 27 8.54 4.89 -22.86
C VAL A 27 9.23 5.76 -21.82
N VAL A 28 8.48 6.19 -20.80
CA VAL A 28 9.02 6.98 -19.69
C VAL A 28 8.97 6.22 -18.38
N ASP A 29 9.98 6.42 -17.54
CA ASP A 29 10.01 5.89 -16.19
C ASP A 29 9.46 6.88 -15.14
N ASP A 30 9.49 6.50 -13.87
CA ASP A 30 8.99 7.33 -12.77
C ASP A 30 9.90 8.56 -12.55
N GLU A 31 9.30 9.71 -12.20
CA GLU A 31 10.04 10.95 -11.93
C GLU A 31 11.09 10.80 -10.81
N ASN A 32 10.94 9.83 -9.92
CA ASN A 32 11.87 9.54 -8.83
C ASN A 32 12.94 8.49 -9.18
N ARG A 33 12.97 7.98 -10.42
CA ARG A 33 13.97 7.04 -10.92
C ARG A 33 14.98 7.75 -11.82
N GLU A 34 14.92 7.61 -13.15
CA GLU A 34 15.77 8.33 -14.11
C GLU A 34 15.10 9.63 -14.56
N ASN A 35 13.76 9.66 -14.56
CA ASN A 35 12.92 10.72 -15.08
C ASN A 35 13.19 10.96 -16.59
N GLU A 36 13.49 9.89 -17.31
CA GLU A 36 13.95 9.90 -18.70
C GLU A 36 12.99 9.15 -19.62
N GLY A 37 13.11 9.41 -20.92
CA GLY A 37 12.35 8.72 -21.94
C GLY A 37 13.25 8.01 -22.93
N ASP A 38 12.92 6.74 -23.20
CA ASP A 38 13.60 5.91 -24.18
C ASP A 38 12.73 5.71 -25.42
N LEU A 39 13.37 5.79 -26.58
CA LEU A 39 12.81 5.25 -27.81
C LEU A 39 13.02 3.74 -27.85
N ILE A 40 11.93 2.98 -27.94
CA ILE A 40 11.94 1.52 -27.90
C ILE A 40 11.36 0.94 -29.19
N CYS A 41 12.06 -0.02 -29.81
CA CYS A 41 11.52 -0.86 -30.88
C CYS A 41 11.88 -2.34 -30.67
N ALA A 42 11.13 -3.27 -31.27
CA ALA A 42 11.48 -4.69 -31.21
C ALA A 42 12.76 -4.99 -32.03
N ALA A 43 13.68 -5.76 -31.47
CA ALA A 43 14.99 -6.01 -32.06
C ALA A 43 14.93 -6.67 -33.45
N GLN A 44 13.93 -7.52 -33.69
CA GLN A 44 13.70 -8.14 -35.00
C GLN A 44 13.32 -7.14 -36.11
N PHE A 45 12.91 -5.93 -35.75
CA PHE A 45 12.60 -4.84 -36.68
C PHE A 45 13.66 -3.72 -36.67
N ALA A 46 14.83 -3.98 -36.08
CA ALA A 46 15.95 -3.05 -36.11
C ALA A 46 16.57 -2.99 -37.51
N THR A 47 16.10 -2.04 -38.33
CA THR A 47 16.65 -1.74 -39.66
C THR A 47 17.71 -0.63 -39.59
N PRO A 48 18.57 -0.46 -40.62
CA PRO A 48 19.51 0.67 -40.67
C PRO A 48 18.81 2.03 -40.53
N GLU A 49 17.61 2.19 -41.10
CA GLU A 49 16.82 3.43 -41.00
C GLU A 49 16.38 3.68 -39.55
N MET A 50 15.92 2.65 -38.84
CA MET A 50 15.53 2.76 -37.43
C MET A 50 16.73 3.10 -36.54
N ILE A 51 17.88 2.44 -36.76
CA ILE A 51 19.11 2.72 -36.01
C ILE A 51 19.64 4.13 -36.31
N ASN A 52 19.54 4.59 -37.56
CA ASN A 52 19.87 5.96 -37.92
C ASN A 52 18.91 6.96 -37.24
N PHE A 53 17.62 6.67 -37.24
CA PHE A 53 16.62 7.48 -36.55
C PHE A 53 16.92 7.60 -35.06
N MET A 54 17.21 6.49 -34.38
CA MET A 54 17.69 6.49 -32.99
C MET A 54 18.94 7.36 -32.81
N ALA A 55 19.95 7.19 -33.66
CA ALA A 55 21.22 7.92 -33.53
C ALA A 55 21.08 9.44 -33.76
N VAL A 56 20.16 9.87 -34.63
CA VAL A 56 20.01 11.28 -35.03
C VAL A 56 18.93 12.00 -34.22
N GLU A 57 17.80 11.34 -33.99
CA GLU A 57 16.62 11.95 -33.36
C GLU A 57 16.51 11.64 -31.87
N ALA A 58 17.00 10.48 -31.39
CA ALA A 58 17.08 10.20 -29.94
C ALA A 58 18.45 10.57 -29.34
N ARG A 59 19.54 10.25 -30.04
CA ARG A 59 20.95 10.66 -29.73
C ARG A 59 21.58 10.01 -28.49
N GLY A 60 20.83 9.20 -27.76
CA GLY A 60 21.33 8.39 -26.64
C GLY A 60 22.19 7.20 -27.07
N LEU A 61 22.46 6.34 -26.10
CA LEU A 61 23.24 5.13 -26.30
C LEU A 61 22.33 4.01 -26.81
N ILE A 62 22.60 3.52 -28.03
CA ILE A 62 21.82 2.42 -28.60
C ILE A 62 22.20 1.11 -27.91
N CYS A 63 21.25 0.57 -27.15
CA CYS A 63 21.40 -0.66 -26.39
C CYS A 63 20.46 -1.75 -26.89
N LEU A 64 20.86 -3.01 -26.71
CA LEU A 64 20.07 -4.20 -27.07
C LEU A 64 19.61 -4.92 -25.81
N ALA A 65 18.38 -4.68 -25.38
CA ALA A 65 17.77 -5.37 -24.25
C ALA A 65 17.31 -6.77 -24.63
N MET A 66 17.69 -7.79 -23.86
CA MET A 66 17.29 -9.17 -24.11
C MET A 66 17.31 -10.05 -22.85
N THR A 67 16.63 -11.19 -22.97
CA THR A 67 16.56 -12.23 -21.94
C THR A 67 17.95 -12.80 -21.62
N GLY A 68 18.17 -13.10 -20.33
CA GLY A 68 19.39 -13.71 -19.83
C GLY A 68 19.80 -15.00 -20.55
N ASP A 69 18.86 -15.91 -20.82
CA ASP A 69 19.13 -17.19 -21.47
C ASP A 69 19.84 -17.03 -22.82
N ARG A 70 19.45 -16.01 -23.59
CA ARG A 70 20.06 -15.74 -24.88
C ARG A 70 21.48 -15.19 -24.73
N LEU A 71 21.71 -14.32 -23.76
CA LEU A 71 23.04 -13.80 -23.44
C LEU A 71 23.98 -14.90 -22.98
N ASP A 72 23.47 -15.85 -22.17
CA ASP A 72 24.22 -17.00 -21.67
C ASP A 72 24.60 -17.95 -22.82
N GLN A 73 23.68 -18.23 -23.75
CA GLN A 73 23.97 -19.02 -24.97
C GLN A 73 25.06 -18.39 -25.84
N LEU A 74 25.14 -17.07 -25.87
CA LEU A 74 26.09 -16.31 -26.66
C LEU A 74 27.40 -16.01 -25.93
N ASP A 75 27.56 -16.45 -24.68
CA ASP A 75 28.71 -16.14 -23.82
C ASP A 75 28.95 -14.62 -23.74
N LEU A 76 27.91 -13.90 -23.30
CA LEU A 76 27.92 -12.46 -23.07
C LEU A 76 27.76 -12.17 -21.58
N PRO A 77 28.85 -12.27 -20.80
CA PRO A 77 28.82 -11.94 -19.38
C PRO A 77 28.61 -10.44 -19.15
N LEU A 78 28.23 -10.09 -17.92
CA LEU A 78 28.18 -8.69 -17.50
C LEU A 78 29.55 -8.03 -17.70
N MET A 79 29.56 -6.75 -18.09
CA MET A 79 30.81 -6.02 -18.36
C MET A 79 31.66 -5.81 -17.10
N VAL A 80 31.01 -5.76 -15.93
CA VAL A 80 31.66 -5.55 -14.62
C VAL A 80 31.17 -6.58 -13.60
N ASP A 81 32.10 -7.06 -12.77
CA ASP A 81 31.78 -8.04 -11.72
C ASP A 81 30.92 -7.46 -10.60
N ARG A 82 31.11 -6.17 -10.28
CA ARG A 82 30.37 -5.44 -9.24
C ARG A 82 29.76 -4.17 -9.81
N ASN A 83 28.45 -4.21 -10.07
CA ASN A 83 27.70 -3.06 -10.53
C ASN A 83 27.47 -2.05 -9.39
N THR A 84 28.02 -0.84 -9.53
CA THR A 84 27.90 0.25 -8.55
C THR A 84 26.92 1.35 -8.97
N ASP A 85 26.25 1.19 -10.11
CA ASP A 85 25.19 2.11 -10.57
C ASP A 85 23.99 2.07 -9.61
N SER A 86 23.43 3.23 -9.27
CA SER A 86 22.20 3.33 -8.48
C SER A 86 21.02 2.62 -9.14
N ASN A 87 20.95 2.65 -10.47
CA ASN A 87 19.86 2.05 -11.26
C ASN A 87 20.16 0.60 -11.65
N GLN A 88 21.37 0.12 -11.36
CA GLN A 88 21.81 -1.26 -11.57
C GLN A 88 21.56 -1.74 -13.01
N THR A 89 21.81 -0.89 -14.00
CA THR A 89 21.64 -1.27 -15.41
C THR A 89 22.66 -2.35 -15.78
N ALA A 90 22.16 -3.48 -16.28
CA ALA A 90 22.93 -4.71 -16.42
C ALA A 90 23.61 -4.83 -17.80
N PHE A 91 24.59 -3.96 -18.06
CA PHE A 91 25.42 -4.00 -19.26
C PHE A 91 26.22 -5.29 -19.36
N THR A 92 26.19 -5.93 -20.53
CA THR A 92 27.15 -6.98 -20.91
C THR A 92 28.33 -6.39 -21.65
N VAL A 93 29.35 -7.21 -21.92
CA VAL A 93 30.41 -6.86 -22.87
C VAL A 93 29.79 -6.39 -24.19
N SER A 94 30.29 -5.27 -24.73
CA SER A 94 29.80 -4.73 -26.01
C SER A 94 30.22 -5.60 -27.18
N ILE A 95 29.42 -5.59 -28.25
CA ILE A 95 29.58 -6.51 -29.38
C ILE A 95 29.44 -5.84 -30.74
N ASP A 96 30.12 -6.43 -31.72
CA ASP A 96 29.86 -6.27 -33.16
C ASP A 96 29.74 -7.67 -33.76
N ALA A 97 28.91 -7.85 -34.80
CA ALA A 97 28.98 -9.09 -35.56
C ALA A 97 30.34 -9.19 -36.30
N ALA A 98 30.76 -10.43 -36.56
CA ALA A 98 32.02 -10.71 -37.23
C ALA A 98 31.98 -10.32 -38.73
N PRO A 99 33.14 -10.09 -39.37
CA PRO A 99 33.19 -9.66 -40.77
C PRO A 99 32.51 -10.61 -41.77
N HIS A 100 32.51 -11.92 -41.50
CA HIS A 100 31.82 -12.90 -42.37
C HIS A 100 30.31 -12.76 -42.34
N LEU A 101 29.76 -12.07 -41.34
CA LEU A 101 28.34 -11.73 -41.26
C LEU A 101 28.02 -10.38 -41.91
N GLY A 102 29.01 -9.71 -42.52
CA GLY A 102 28.80 -8.47 -43.28
C GLY A 102 28.91 -7.18 -42.45
N VAL A 103 29.61 -7.22 -41.32
CA VAL A 103 29.90 -6.03 -40.50
C VAL A 103 31.34 -5.57 -40.69
N SER A 104 31.52 -4.28 -40.94
CA SER A 104 32.84 -3.68 -41.14
C SER A 104 33.44 -3.16 -39.82
N THR A 105 33.41 -1.85 -39.60
CA THR A 105 33.90 -1.19 -38.39
C THR A 105 32.92 -1.29 -37.22
N GLY A 106 31.64 -1.56 -37.47
CA GLY A 106 30.64 -1.79 -36.43
C GLY A 106 29.73 -0.59 -36.13
N ILE A 107 30.21 0.65 -36.34
CA ILE A 107 29.53 1.85 -35.85
C ILE A 107 28.40 2.38 -36.75
N SER A 108 28.43 2.03 -38.05
CA SER A 108 27.42 2.51 -38.99
C SER A 108 26.02 2.02 -38.59
N ALA A 109 24.97 2.71 -39.04
CA ALA A 109 23.60 2.26 -38.77
C ALA A 109 23.33 0.86 -39.34
N GLU A 110 23.92 0.55 -40.51
CA GLU A 110 23.84 -0.76 -41.13
C GLU A 110 24.58 -1.84 -40.32
N ASP A 111 25.81 -1.56 -39.90
CA ASP A 111 26.62 -2.49 -39.10
C ASP A 111 25.96 -2.80 -37.74
N ARG A 112 25.43 -1.78 -37.07
CA ARG A 112 24.71 -1.91 -35.79
C ARG A 112 23.41 -2.70 -35.95
N ALA A 113 22.60 -2.40 -36.96
CA ALA A 113 21.39 -3.16 -37.28
C ALA A 113 21.72 -4.65 -37.54
N ARG A 114 22.75 -4.91 -38.35
CA ARG A 114 23.21 -6.27 -38.67
C ARG A 114 23.74 -7.02 -37.45
N THR A 115 24.44 -6.33 -36.55
CA THR A 115 24.87 -6.89 -35.26
C THR A 115 23.67 -7.30 -34.41
N ILE A 116 22.64 -6.46 -34.33
CA ILE A 116 21.38 -6.80 -33.61
C ILE A 116 20.72 -8.03 -34.23
N GLN A 117 20.56 -8.07 -35.56
CA GLN A 117 19.96 -9.21 -36.26
C GLN A 117 20.77 -10.51 -36.06
N ALA A 118 22.10 -10.43 -36.09
CA ALA A 118 22.96 -11.57 -35.79
C ALA A 118 22.76 -12.05 -34.35
N THR A 119 22.65 -11.14 -33.38
CA THR A 119 22.53 -11.50 -31.96
C THR A 119 21.22 -12.24 -31.67
N ILE A 120 20.10 -11.86 -32.29
CA ILE A 120 18.80 -12.54 -32.09
C ILE A 120 18.60 -13.80 -32.96
N ASN A 121 19.49 -14.06 -33.93
CA ASN A 121 19.37 -15.24 -34.78
C ASN A 121 19.73 -16.52 -34.01
N PRO A 122 18.82 -17.51 -33.88
CA PRO A 122 19.04 -18.71 -33.07
C PRO A 122 20.26 -19.55 -33.46
N LEU A 123 20.78 -19.41 -34.70
CA LEU A 123 21.94 -20.14 -35.20
C LEU A 123 23.28 -19.49 -34.86
N THR A 124 23.29 -18.23 -34.43
CA THR A 124 24.50 -17.49 -34.09
C THR A 124 25.18 -18.11 -32.88
N LYS A 125 26.50 -18.28 -32.97
CA LYS A 125 27.37 -18.83 -31.92
C LYS A 125 28.21 -17.71 -31.27
N PRO A 126 28.79 -17.95 -30.08
CA PRO A 126 29.63 -16.96 -29.41
C PRO A 126 30.77 -16.36 -30.25
N HIS A 127 31.36 -17.13 -31.16
CA HIS A 127 32.47 -16.70 -32.03
C HIS A 127 32.03 -15.85 -33.24
N ASP A 128 30.74 -15.80 -33.52
CA ASP A 128 30.18 -14.94 -34.57
C ASP A 128 30.09 -13.47 -34.12
N LEU A 129 30.34 -13.21 -32.83
CA LEU A 129 30.33 -11.89 -32.21
C LEU A 129 31.74 -11.51 -31.75
N ARG A 130 32.21 -10.35 -32.20
CA ARG A 130 33.45 -9.72 -31.74
C ARG A 130 33.19 -8.96 -30.44
N ARG A 131 34.21 -8.89 -29.58
CA ARG A 131 34.20 -8.20 -28.28
C ARG A 131 35.52 -7.42 -28.16
N PRO A 132 35.53 -6.12 -27.84
CA PRO A 132 34.37 -5.22 -27.73
C PRO A 132 33.73 -4.92 -29.10
N GLY A 133 32.64 -4.15 -29.10
CA GLY A 133 32.03 -3.56 -30.28
C GLY A 133 31.10 -2.39 -29.95
N HIS A 134 30.13 -2.10 -30.83
CA HIS A 134 29.36 -0.85 -30.82
C HIS A 134 27.87 -1.01 -30.51
N ILE A 135 27.40 -2.24 -30.31
CA ILE A 135 26.11 -2.53 -29.67
C ILE A 135 26.36 -2.93 -28.22
N PHE A 136 25.53 -2.43 -27.32
CA PHE A 136 25.62 -2.67 -25.88
C PHE A 136 24.44 -3.53 -25.42
N PRO A 137 24.61 -4.86 -25.30
CA PRO A 137 23.53 -5.69 -24.82
C PRO A 137 23.27 -5.45 -23.32
N LEU A 138 21.99 -5.54 -22.96
CA LEU A 138 21.50 -5.37 -21.60
C LEU A 138 20.74 -6.63 -21.18
N ARG A 139 21.07 -7.16 -20.00
CA ARG A 139 20.37 -8.31 -19.44
C ARG A 139 19.09 -7.88 -18.74
N SER A 140 17.94 -8.27 -19.27
CA SER A 140 16.66 -8.08 -18.55
C SER A 140 16.55 -9.03 -17.37
N ARG A 141 15.90 -8.58 -16.29
CA ARG A 141 15.55 -9.47 -15.18
C ARG A 141 14.38 -10.37 -15.55
N GLU A 142 14.42 -11.60 -15.06
CA GLU A 142 13.27 -12.51 -15.11
C GLU A 142 12.08 -11.89 -14.37
N GLY A 143 10.90 -11.95 -14.99
CA GLY A 143 9.70 -11.25 -14.55
C GLY A 143 9.51 -9.84 -15.15
N GLY A 144 10.50 -9.29 -15.84
CA GLY A 144 10.37 -8.02 -16.57
C GLY A 144 10.05 -6.83 -15.66
N VAL A 145 9.17 -5.92 -16.11
CA VAL A 145 8.85 -4.68 -15.38
C VAL A 145 8.21 -4.93 -14.02
N LEU A 146 7.64 -6.12 -13.81
CA LEU A 146 7.10 -6.55 -12.52
C LEU A 146 8.21 -6.82 -11.48
N LYS A 147 9.44 -7.08 -11.94
CA LYS A 147 10.61 -7.30 -11.08
C LYS A 147 11.54 -6.09 -10.99
N ARG A 148 11.70 -5.35 -12.10
CA ARG A 148 12.46 -4.10 -12.16
C ARG A 148 11.79 -3.16 -13.16
N ALA A 149 11.32 -2.02 -12.66
CA ALA A 149 10.69 -0.97 -13.46
C ALA A 149 11.73 -0.14 -14.24
N GLY A 150 12.38 -0.74 -15.25
CA GLY A 150 13.36 -0.06 -16.10
C GLY A 150 13.11 -0.26 -17.60
N HIS A 151 13.70 0.60 -18.43
CA HIS A 151 13.56 0.56 -19.89
C HIS A 151 14.03 -0.75 -20.51
N THR A 152 15.08 -1.38 -19.94
CA THR A 152 15.55 -2.71 -20.33
C THR A 152 14.44 -3.76 -20.26
N GLU A 153 13.75 -3.83 -19.12
CA GLU A 153 12.64 -4.76 -18.93
C GLU A 153 11.43 -4.39 -19.80
N ALA A 154 11.11 -3.09 -19.91
CA ALA A 154 10.00 -2.61 -20.72
C ALA A 154 10.15 -3.02 -22.20
N ALA A 155 11.37 -2.92 -22.76
CA ALA A 155 11.65 -3.30 -24.14
C ALA A 155 11.43 -4.80 -24.41
N VAL A 156 11.89 -5.65 -23.51
CA VAL A 156 11.70 -7.11 -23.60
C VAL A 156 10.24 -7.48 -23.42
N ASP A 157 9.55 -6.88 -22.45
CA ASP A 157 8.14 -7.14 -22.18
C ASP A 157 7.24 -6.70 -23.34
N LEU A 158 7.44 -5.50 -23.89
CA LEU A 158 6.67 -5.01 -25.04
C LEU A 158 6.84 -5.91 -26.27
N ALA A 159 8.07 -6.35 -26.56
CA ALA A 159 8.33 -7.29 -27.65
C ALA A 159 7.64 -8.65 -27.40
N GLY A 160 7.71 -9.17 -26.17
CA GLY A 160 7.06 -10.42 -25.77
C GLY A 160 5.53 -10.34 -25.87
N MET A 161 4.91 -9.30 -25.33
CA MET A 161 3.46 -9.07 -25.39
C MET A 161 2.95 -8.84 -26.83
N ALA A 162 3.80 -8.33 -27.72
CA ALA A 162 3.51 -8.22 -29.15
C ALA A 162 3.58 -9.57 -29.90
N GLY A 163 4.00 -10.65 -29.22
CA GLY A 163 4.20 -11.98 -29.81
C GLY A 163 5.46 -12.09 -30.66
N LEU A 164 6.46 -11.26 -30.38
CA LEU A 164 7.73 -11.20 -31.11
C LEU A 164 8.85 -11.86 -30.31
N TYR A 165 10.04 -11.96 -30.91
CA TYR A 165 11.23 -12.39 -30.17
C TYR A 165 11.47 -11.44 -28.97
N PRO A 166 11.68 -11.94 -27.73
CA PRO A 166 11.73 -11.13 -26.51
C PRO A 166 13.06 -10.37 -26.38
N ALA A 167 13.28 -9.44 -27.30
CA ALA A 167 14.40 -8.51 -27.32
C ALA A 167 13.97 -7.19 -27.96
N GLY A 168 14.48 -6.08 -27.43
CA GLY A 168 14.20 -4.74 -27.93
C GLY A 168 15.47 -3.90 -28.03
N VAL A 169 15.43 -2.88 -28.88
CA VAL A 169 16.47 -1.86 -28.98
C VAL A 169 15.96 -0.62 -28.29
N ILE A 170 16.76 -0.07 -27.40
CA ILE A 170 16.44 1.14 -26.65
C ILE A 170 17.50 2.22 -26.91
N CYS A 171 17.08 3.48 -26.84
CA CYS A 171 17.96 4.63 -26.97
C CYS A 171 17.33 5.81 -26.22
N GLU A 172 18.05 6.36 -25.25
CA GLU A 172 17.56 7.50 -24.47
C GLU A 172 17.40 8.74 -25.37
N ILE A 173 16.36 9.54 -25.12
CA ILE A 173 16.05 10.72 -25.92
C ILE A 173 16.71 11.96 -25.29
N GLN A 174 17.58 12.62 -26.05
CA GLN A 174 18.23 13.86 -25.67
C GLN A 174 17.67 15.05 -26.46
N ASN A 175 17.55 16.17 -25.77
CA ASN A 175 17.30 17.47 -26.37
C ASN A 175 18.47 17.88 -27.29
N PRO A 176 18.25 18.77 -28.28
CA PRO A 176 19.31 19.20 -29.19
C PRO A 176 20.53 19.85 -28.54
N ASN A 177 20.37 20.36 -27.31
CA ASN A 177 21.46 20.94 -26.50
C ASN A 177 22.27 19.88 -25.72
N GLY A 178 21.93 18.59 -25.85
CA GLY A 178 22.57 17.47 -25.16
C GLY A 178 22.03 17.20 -23.74
N SER A 179 21.02 17.92 -23.27
CA SER A 179 20.34 17.56 -22.02
C SER A 179 19.37 16.40 -22.25
N MET A 180 19.08 15.61 -21.22
CA MET A 180 18.03 14.58 -21.31
C MET A 180 16.65 15.23 -21.50
N ALA A 181 15.84 14.69 -22.41
CA ALA A 181 14.47 15.12 -22.61
C ALA A 181 13.60 14.67 -21.43
N ARG A 182 12.85 15.60 -20.84
CA ARG A 182 11.90 15.30 -19.74
C ARG A 182 10.49 15.20 -20.29
N LEU A 183 9.52 14.77 -19.47
CA LEU A 183 8.14 14.52 -19.91
C LEU A 183 7.54 15.62 -20.82
N PRO A 184 7.66 16.94 -20.54
CA PRO A 184 7.17 17.96 -21.47
C PRO A 184 7.82 17.91 -22.85
N ASP A 185 9.14 17.70 -22.92
CA ASP A 185 9.89 17.60 -24.17
C ASP A 185 9.51 16.32 -24.92
N LEU A 186 9.29 15.22 -24.19
CA LEU A 186 8.92 13.91 -24.73
C LEU A 186 7.51 13.91 -25.35
N ILE A 187 6.58 14.70 -24.80
CA ILE A 187 5.26 14.92 -25.39
C ILE A 187 5.38 15.55 -26.77
N ASP A 188 6.20 16.60 -26.89
CA ASP A 188 6.42 17.28 -28.16
C ASP A 188 7.20 16.40 -29.15
N TYR A 189 8.21 15.66 -28.67
CA TYR A 189 8.95 14.66 -29.46
C TYR A 189 8.02 13.58 -30.03
N ALA A 190 7.19 12.96 -29.19
CA ALA A 190 6.25 11.93 -29.60
C ALA A 190 5.24 12.48 -30.63
N ARG A 191 4.73 13.70 -30.43
CA ARG A 191 3.84 14.35 -31.40
C ARG A 191 4.52 14.63 -32.73
N GLN A 192 5.74 15.17 -32.71
CA GLN A 192 6.52 15.50 -33.91
C GLN A 192 6.78 14.26 -34.77
N HIS A 193 7.18 13.16 -34.12
CA HIS A 193 7.53 11.91 -34.79
C HIS A 193 6.36 10.93 -34.93
N LYS A 194 5.16 11.31 -34.46
CA LYS A 194 3.94 10.50 -34.48
C LYS A 194 4.10 9.15 -33.80
N LEU A 195 4.76 9.15 -32.64
CA LEU A 195 5.02 7.98 -31.82
C LEU A 195 4.03 7.94 -30.66
N LYS A 196 3.72 6.73 -30.20
CA LYS A 196 2.97 6.53 -28.95
C LYS A 196 3.87 6.80 -27.75
N LEU A 197 3.32 7.44 -26.72
CA LEU A 197 4.01 7.78 -25.48
C LEU A 197 3.32 7.08 -24.30
N ILE A 198 4.04 6.17 -23.65
CA ILE A 198 3.53 5.37 -22.52
C ILE A 198 4.44 5.48 -21.30
N SER A 199 3.92 5.13 -20.12
CA SER A 199 4.71 5.04 -18.89
C SER A 199 4.98 3.59 -18.48
N ILE A 200 6.12 3.34 -17.82
CA ILE A 200 6.40 2.02 -17.21
C ILE A 200 5.35 1.69 -16.13
N ALA A 201 4.81 2.69 -15.42
CA ALA A 201 3.76 2.49 -14.44
C ALA A 201 2.47 1.94 -15.06
N ASP A 202 2.08 2.46 -16.22
CA ASP A 202 0.92 1.96 -16.97
C ASP A 202 1.21 0.57 -17.56
N LEU A 203 2.44 0.32 -18.01
CA LEU A 203 2.87 -1.00 -18.49
C LEU A 203 2.79 -2.06 -17.40
N ILE A 204 3.28 -1.75 -16.19
CA ILE A 204 3.15 -2.61 -15.00
C ILE A 204 1.66 -2.87 -14.72
N SER A 205 0.84 -1.81 -14.68
CA SER A 205 -0.59 -1.93 -14.43
C SER A 205 -1.28 -2.81 -15.48
N TYR A 206 -0.94 -2.64 -16.75
CA TYR A 206 -1.47 -3.44 -17.85
C TYR A 206 -1.08 -4.92 -17.71
N ARG A 207 0.20 -5.23 -17.47
CA ARG A 207 0.65 -6.62 -17.26
C ARG A 207 -0.05 -7.24 -16.05
N LEU A 208 -0.18 -6.52 -14.95
CA LEU A 208 -0.85 -7.00 -13.75
C LEU A 208 -2.35 -7.32 -13.95
N GLN A 209 -3.02 -6.62 -14.87
CA GLN A 209 -4.42 -6.86 -15.24
C GLN A 209 -4.60 -8.03 -16.21
N HIS A 210 -3.65 -8.25 -17.13
CA HIS A 210 -3.78 -9.21 -18.23
C HIS A 210 -3.04 -10.53 -17.99
N GLU A 211 -2.06 -10.54 -17.10
CA GLU A 211 -1.25 -11.71 -16.79
C GLU A 211 -1.61 -12.29 -15.42
N ARG A 212 -1.59 -13.62 -15.32
CA ARG A 212 -1.79 -14.34 -14.07
C ARG A 212 -0.49 -15.02 -13.68
N PHE A 213 0.13 -14.53 -12.61
CA PHE A 213 1.34 -15.11 -12.03
C PHE A 213 1.17 -15.50 -10.57
N VAL A 214 -0.02 -15.25 -9.98
CA VAL A 214 -0.40 -15.81 -8.69
C VAL A 214 -1.31 -17.01 -8.93
N ILE A 215 -0.83 -18.19 -8.59
CA ILE A 215 -1.47 -19.48 -8.88
C ILE A 215 -1.98 -20.08 -7.58
N ARG A 216 -3.24 -20.52 -7.56
CA ARG A 216 -3.84 -21.24 -6.44
C ARG A 216 -3.30 -22.69 -6.42
N GLU A 217 -2.63 -23.06 -5.34
CA GLU A 217 -1.97 -24.36 -5.19
C GLU A 217 -2.84 -25.37 -4.45
N THR A 218 -3.49 -24.95 -3.35
CA THR A 218 -4.31 -25.85 -2.53
C THR A 218 -5.36 -25.10 -1.72
N ILE A 219 -6.36 -25.85 -1.25
CA ILE A 219 -7.48 -25.36 -0.45
C ILE A 219 -7.67 -26.32 0.72
N ALA A 220 -7.88 -25.79 1.93
CA ALA A 220 -8.18 -26.60 3.11
C ALA A 220 -9.18 -25.91 4.04
N THR A 221 -9.86 -26.68 4.88
CA THR A 221 -10.66 -26.15 5.98
C THR A 221 -9.74 -25.73 7.13
N LEU A 222 -9.94 -24.52 7.66
CA LEU A 222 -9.18 -23.97 8.77
C LEU A 222 -10.12 -23.63 9.94
N PRO A 223 -10.35 -24.57 10.87
CA PRO A 223 -10.94 -24.22 12.17
C PRO A 223 -9.95 -23.33 12.95
N SER A 224 -10.45 -22.22 13.52
CA SER A 224 -9.63 -21.29 14.30
C SER A 224 -10.38 -20.81 15.54
N GLU A 225 -9.67 -20.24 16.50
CA GLU A 225 -10.26 -19.58 17.68
C GLU A 225 -11.15 -18.37 17.32
N PHE A 226 -11.05 -17.87 16.08
CA PHE A 226 -11.83 -16.74 15.57
C PHE A 226 -12.98 -17.14 14.66
N GLY A 227 -13.22 -18.45 14.47
CA GLY A 227 -14.26 -18.96 13.58
C GLY A 227 -13.78 -20.00 12.59
N GLN A 228 -14.71 -20.45 11.74
CA GLN A 228 -14.45 -21.45 10.70
C GLN A 228 -14.18 -20.78 9.35
N PHE A 229 -12.99 -20.99 8.82
CA PHE A 229 -12.56 -20.45 7.52
C PHE A 229 -12.19 -21.55 6.54
N THR A 230 -12.13 -21.19 5.26
CA THR A 230 -11.41 -21.96 4.24
C THR A 230 -10.11 -21.21 3.93
N ILE A 231 -8.97 -21.90 4.00
CA ILE A 231 -7.67 -21.35 3.64
C ILE A 231 -7.30 -21.74 2.22
N PHE A 232 -6.93 -20.75 1.42
CA PHE A 232 -6.44 -20.91 0.06
C PHE A 232 -4.96 -20.56 0.04
N ALA A 233 -4.12 -21.46 -0.46
CA ALA A 233 -2.70 -21.22 -0.64
C ALA A 233 -2.40 -20.81 -2.08
N TYR A 234 -1.57 -19.79 -2.24
CA TYR A 234 -1.16 -19.25 -3.52
C TYR A 234 0.36 -19.21 -3.64
N ARG A 235 0.88 -19.45 -4.83
CA ARG A 235 2.29 -19.26 -5.20
C ARG A 235 2.42 -18.17 -6.24
N ASN A 236 3.36 -17.26 -6.03
CA ASN A 236 3.80 -16.30 -7.03
C ASN A 236 4.85 -16.97 -7.93
N SER A 237 4.55 -17.16 -9.21
CA SER A 237 5.45 -17.81 -10.16
C SER A 237 6.69 -16.97 -10.51
N LEU A 238 6.70 -15.66 -10.21
CA LEU A 238 7.81 -14.76 -10.53
C LEU A 238 8.96 -14.83 -9.51
N ASP A 239 8.66 -15.16 -8.25
CA ASP A 239 9.67 -15.19 -7.18
C ASP A 239 9.55 -16.41 -6.25
N GLY A 240 8.60 -17.30 -6.51
CA GLY A 240 8.34 -18.50 -5.74
C GLY A 240 7.68 -18.24 -4.38
N SER A 241 7.38 -16.99 -4.02
CA SER A 241 6.79 -16.65 -2.73
C SER A 241 5.39 -17.22 -2.57
N GLU A 242 5.03 -17.52 -1.33
CA GLU A 242 3.77 -18.16 -0.99
C GLU A 242 2.90 -17.17 -0.21
N HIS A 243 1.60 -17.19 -0.46
CA HIS A 243 0.63 -16.34 0.22
C HIS A 243 -0.62 -17.14 0.55
N VAL A 244 -1.42 -16.65 1.49
CA VAL A 244 -2.68 -17.32 1.84
C VAL A 244 -3.84 -16.35 1.86
N ALA A 245 -5.03 -16.85 1.56
CA ALA A 245 -6.29 -16.14 1.80
C ALA A 245 -7.17 -16.97 2.74
N LEU A 246 -7.65 -16.33 3.80
CA LEU A 246 -8.68 -16.89 4.69
C LEU A 246 -10.03 -16.41 4.20
N VAL A 247 -10.93 -17.34 3.89
CA VAL A 247 -12.20 -17.06 3.24
C VAL A 247 -13.35 -17.56 4.10
N LYS A 248 -14.34 -16.69 4.30
CA LYS A 248 -15.63 -16.98 4.92
C LYS A 248 -16.73 -16.84 3.88
N GLY A 249 -17.67 -17.79 3.87
CA GLY A 249 -18.73 -17.87 2.85
C GLY A 249 -18.26 -18.57 1.57
N ASP A 250 -19.12 -18.55 0.54
CA ASP A 250 -18.85 -19.18 -0.75
C ASP A 250 -18.30 -18.15 -1.76
N PRO A 251 -17.06 -18.34 -2.28
CA PRO A 251 -16.49 -17.51 -3.34
C PRO A 251 -17.38 -17.36 -4.59
N SER A 252 -18.22 -18.36 -4.91
CA SER A 252 -19.11 -18.30 -6.07
C SER A 252 -20.11 -17.13 -6.02
N CYS A 253 -20.40 -16.63 -4.81
CA CYS A 253 -21.32 -15.53 -4.55
C CYS A 253 -20.63 -14.15 -4.48
N PHE A 254 -19.29 -14.09 -4.52
CA PHE A 254 -18.53 -12.84 -4.26
C PHE A 254 -18.68 -11.77 -5.34
N SER A 255 -19.06 -12.15 -6.56
CA SER A 255 -19.33 -11.22 -7.65
C SER A 255 -20.67 -10.48 -7.49
N GLN A 256 -21.60 -11.05 -6.71
CA GLN A 256 -22.99 -10.58 -6.64
C GLN A 256 -23.18 -9.42 -5.65
N GLN A 257 -22.28 -9.27 -4.67
CA GLN A 257 -22.39 -8.26 -3.62
C GLN A 257 -21.02 -7.80 -3.10
N PRO A 258 -20.94 -6.59 -2.49
CA PRO A 258 -19.71 -6.13 -1.85
C PRO A 258 -19.20 -7.10 -0.77
N VAL A 259 -17.93 -7.48 -0.86
CA VAL A 259 -17.28 -8.43 0.05
C VAL A 259 -16.43 -7.66 1.07
N MET A 260 -16.51 -8.05 2.35
CA MET A 260 -15.63 -7.50 3.37
C MET A 260 -14.21 -8.06 3.19
N VAL A 261 -13.23 -7.20 2.98
CA VAL A 261 -11.85 -7.63 2.67
C VAL A 261 -10.84 -6.97 3.58
N ARG A 262 -9.88 -7.76 4.06
CA ARG A 262 -8.66 -7.29 4.72
C ARG A 262 -7.44 -7.74 3.93
N VAL A 263 -6.63 -6.80 3.45
CA VAL A 263 -5.29 -7.10 2.94
C VAL A 263 -4.26 -6.85 4.05
N HIS A 264 -3.76 -7.93 4.63
CA HIS A 264 -2.81 -7.95 5.73
C HIS A 264 -1.40 -8.26 5.22
N SER A 265 -0.42 -7.46 5.64
CA SER A 265 0.99 -7.74 5.39
C SER A 265 1.54 -8.49 6.59
N GLU A 266 2.24 -9.60 6.34
CA GLU A 266 2.90 -10.42 7.35
C GLU A 266 3.75 -9.57 8.30
N CYS A 267 3.61 -9.86 9.59
CA CYS A 267 4.43 -9.32 10.63
C CYS A 267 4.76 -10.44 11.61
N LEU A 268 5.84 -11.19 11.37
CA LEU A 268 6.24 -12.34 12.18
C LEU A 268 6.33 -11.97 13.67
N THR A 269 6.99 -10.86 13.97
CA THR A 269 7.14 -10.39 15.36
C THR A 269 5.80 -10.10 16.03
N GLY A 270 4.85 -9.51 15.31
CA GLY A 270 3.52 -9.21 15.82
C GLY A 270 2.64 -10.46 15.83
N ASP A 271 2.32 -10.96 14.65
CA ASP A 271 1.33 -11.99 14.38
C ASP A 271 1.67 -13.31 15.10
N ALA A 272 2.93 -13.77 15.03
CA ALA A 272 3.34 -15.06 15.62
C ALA A 272 3.82 -14.92 17.07
N PHE A 273 4.65 -13.91 17.37
CA PHE A 273 5.27 -13.78 18.70
C PHE A 273 4.59 -12.80 19.65
N GLY A 274 3.54 -12.09 19.21
CA GLY A 274 2.78 -11.18 20.07
C GLY A 274 3.52 -9.90 20.46
N SER A 275 4.43 -9.40 19.62
CA SER A 275 5.15 -8.16 19.90
C SER A 275 4.22 -6.98 20.13
N LEU A 276 4.38 -6.31 21.27
CA LEU A 276 3.64 -5.10 21.64
C LEU A 276 4.20 -3.83 20.98
N ARG A 277 5.34 -3.90 20.27
CA ARG A 277 5.91 -2.76 19.51
C ARG A 277 5.06 -2.39 18.29
N CYS A 278 4.15 -3.26 17.88
CA CYS A 278 3.24 -3.03 16.76
C CYS A 278 1.83 -3.50 17.11
N ASP A 279 0.88 -3.16 16.25
CA ASP A 279 -0.54 -3.49 16.38
C ASP A 279 -1.00 -4.59 15.41
N CYS A 280 -0.06 -5.23 14.70
CA CYS A 280 -0.37 -6.16 13.60
C CYS A 280 -1.22 -7.36 14.03
N ARG A 281 -0.86 -8.03 15.12
CA ARG A 281 -1.60 -9.19 15.62
C ARG A 281 -3.04 -8.84 15.96
N MET A 282 -3.22 -7.79 16.74
CA MET A 282 -4.54 -7.31 17.15
C MET A 282 -5.39 -6.92 15.94
N GLN A 283 -4.79 -6.26 14.93
CA GLN A 283 -5.47 -5.97 13.66
C GLN A 283 -5.91 -7.25 12.93
N LEU A 284 -5.05 -8.26 12.83
CA LEU A 284 -5.39 -9.52 12.18
C LEU A 284 -6.54 -10.22 12.89
N GLN A 285 -6.45 -10.36 14.22
CA GLN A 285 -7.46 -11.01 15.04
C GLN A 285 -8.81 -10.29 14.96
N ALA A 286 -8.81 -8.95 15.04
CA ALA A 286 -10.03 -8.15 14.90
C ALA A 286 -10.66 -8.31 13.51
N ALA A 287 -9.85 -8.31 12.45
CA ALA A 287 -10.36 -8.55 11.09
C ALA A 287 -10.96 -9.95 10.92
N MET A 288 -10.36 -10.99 11.52
CA MET A 288 -10.92 -12.35 11.55
C MET A 288 -12.29 -12.38 12.23
N LYS A 289 -12.41 -11.79 13.42
CA LYS A 289 -13.69 -11.71 14.14
C LYS A 289 -14.76 -10.93 13.36
N MET A 290 -14.40 -9.80 12.75
CA MET A 290 -15.33 -9.01 11.94
C MET A 290 -15.88 -9.80 10.76
N ILE A 291 -15.02 -10.53 10.05
CA ILE A 291 -15.42 -11.33 8.89
C ILE A 291 -16.24 -12.55 9.32
N GLU A 292 -15.88 -13.19 10.44
CA GLU A 292 -16.67 -14.28 11.01
C GLU A 292 -18.10 -13.81 11.31
N ASN A 293 -18.24 -12.68 12.01
CA ASN A 293 -19.53 -12.10 12.38
C ASN A 293 -20.36 -11.67 11.16
N ALA A 294 -19.69 -11.21 10.09
CA ALA A 294 -20.36 -10.86 8.84
C ALA A 294 -20.83 -12.09 8.03
N GLY A 295 -20.32 -13.29 8.33
CA GLY A 295 -20.65 -14.53 7.63
C GLY A 295 -20.09 -14.64 6.20
N GLN A 296 -19.48 -13.58 5.67
CA GLN A 296 -18.86 -13.54 4.34
C GLN A 296 -17.68 -12.54 4.32
N GLY A 297 -16.53 -12.97 3.79
CA GLY A 297 -15.38 -12.08 3.63
C GLY A 297 -14.07 -12.77 3.33
N VAL A 298 -13.03 -11.98 3.07
CA VAL A 298 -11.69 -12.46 2.71
C VAL A 298 -10.60 -11.72 3.48
N ILE A 299 -9.66 -12.47 4.06
CA ILE A 299 -8.40 -11.93 4.57
C ILE A 299 -7.28 -12.44 3.69
N VAL A 300 -6.66 -11.54 2.93
CA VAL A 300 -5.44 -11.85 2.19
C VAL A 300 -4.25 -11.62 3.10
N TYR A 301 -3.47 -12.66 3.39
CA TYR A 301 -2.24 -12.61 4.15
C TYR A 301 -1.04 -12.67 3.20
N LEU A 302 -0.48 -11.51 2.90
CA LEU A 302 0.68 -11.37 2.03
C LEU A 302 1.96 -11.51 2.86
N ARG A 303 2.78 -12.51 2.53
CA ARG A 303 4.08 -12.78 3.17
C ARG A 303 5.15 -11.76 2.73
N GLN A 304 4.98 -10.52 3.17
CA GLN A 304 5.80 -9.35 2.83
C GLN A 304 6.21 -8.56 4.08
N GLU A 305 7.04 -9.18 4.90
CA GLU A 305 7.55 -8.64 6.17
C GLU A 305 8.24 -7.27 6.02
N GLY A 306 8.09 -6.42 7.04
CA GLY A 306 8.79 -5.14 7.15
C GLY A 306 8.35 -4.09 6.12
N ARG A 307 7.17 -4.23 5.51
CA ARG A 307 6.74 -3.44 4.32
C ARG A 307 7.57 -3.77 3.07
N GLY A 308 8.03 -5.00 2.94
CA GLY A 308 8.78 -5.47 1.77
C GLY A 308 10.31 -5.43 1.93
N ILE A 309 10.85 -4.83 3.01
CA ILE A 309 12.30 -4.82 3.26
C ILE A 309 12.83 -6.14 3.87
N GLY A 310 11.92 -7.02 4.31
CA GLY A 310 12.25 -8.30 4.94
C GLY A 310 12.54 -8.21 6.44
N LEU A 311 12.52 -9.37 7.09
CA LEU A 311 12.62 -9.49 8.56
C LEU A 311 13.92 -8.89 9.11
N ILE A 312 15.07 -9.21 8.50
CA ILE A 312 16.38 -8.77 9.00
C ILE A 312 16.47 -7.24 9.00
N ASN A 313 16.04 -6.58 7.91
CA ASN A 313 16.10 -5.12 7.80
C ASN A 313 15.10 -4.44 8.73
N LYS A 314 13.93 -5.05 8.96
CA LYS A 314 12.99 -4.60 10.00
C LYS A 314 13.63 -4.63 11.39
N LEU A 315 14.36 -5.69 11.73
CA LEU A 315 15.05 -5.79 13.03
C LEU A 315 16.21 -4.78 13.13
N LYS A 316 16.93 -4.52 12.04
CA LYS A 316 17.91 -3.41 12.00
C LYS A 316 17.24 -2.06 12.24
N ALA A 317 16.04 -1.84 11.67
CA ALA A 317 15.28 -0.62 11.92
C ALA A 317 14.84 -0.52 13.39
N TYR A 318 14.51 -1.64 14.04
CA TYR A 318 14.26 -1.66 15.49
C TYR A 318 15.50 -1.26 16.30
N SER A 319 16.69 -1.75 15.95
CA SER A 319 17.92 -1.34 16.63
C SER A 319 18.19 0.16 16.49
N LEU A 320 17.85 0.76 15.34
CA LEU A 320 17.93 2.21 15.15
C LEU A 320 16.86 2.97 15.93
N GLN A 321 15.66 2.41 16.05
CA GLN A 321 14.59 3.00 16.88
C GLN A 321 14.92 2.94 18.37
N ASP A 322 15.57 1.87 18.83
CA ASP A 322 16.07 1.75 20.20
C ASP A 322 17.14 2.82 20.51
N LEU A 323 17.74 3.42 19.47
CA LEU A 323 18.67 4.55 19.56
C LEU A 323 17.97 5.93 19.38
N GLY A 324 16.64 5.96 19.31
CA GLY A 324 15.82 7.18 19.32
C GLY A 324 15.32 7.67 17.96
N LEU A 325 15.60 6.96 16.86
CA LEU A 325 15.07 7.30 15.53
C LEU A 325 13.61 6.85 15.38
N ASP A 326 12.79 7.58 14.63
CA ASP A 326 11.46 7.07 14.29
C ASP A 326 11.51 5.98 13.20
N THR A 327 10.39 5.29 12.92
CA THR A 327 10.35 4.21 11.92
C THR A 327 10.69 4.67 10.50
N VAL A 328 10.29 5.88 10.12
CA VAL A 328 10.56 6.45 8.79
C VAL A 328 12.04 6.84 8.69
N GLU A 329 12.58 7.49 9.71
CA GLU A 329 13.99 7.87 9.80
C GLU A 329 14.91 6.66 9.83
N ALA A 330 14.56 5.62 10.60
CA ALA A 330 15.28 4.36 10.65
C ALA A 330 15.34 3.68 9.27
N ASN A 331 14.21 3.65 8.55
CA ASN A 331 14.17 3.09 7.19
C ASN A 331 14.96 3.92 6.19
N ALA A 332 14.84 5.25 6.24
CA ALA A 332 15.61 6.16 5.40
C ALA A 332 17.12 6.01 5.64
N ARG A 333 17.53 5.85 6.90
CA ARG A 333 18.94 5.62 7.28
C ARG A 333 19.47 4.26 6.86
N LEU A 334 18.59 3.28 6.68
CA LEU A 334 18.91 1.98 6.09
C LEU A 334 18.84 1.98 4.55
N GLY A 335 18.51 3.11 3.93
CA GLY A 335 18.44 3.26 2.46
C GLY A 335 17.18 2.71 1.82
N PHE A 336 16.10 2.50 2.57
CA PHE A 336 14.83 1.96 2.05
C PHE A 336 13.75 3.05 1.90
N PRO A 337 12.92 2.99 0.84
CA PRO A 337 11.70 3.80 0.73
C PRO A 337 10.74 3.52 1.89
N ALA A 338 9.84 4.47 2.17
CA ALA A 338 8.90 4.36 3.27
C ALA A 338 7.88 3.19 3.13
N ASP A 339 7.66 2.71 1.91
CA ASP A 339 6.75 1.62 1.56
C ASP A 339 7.16 0.97 0.22
N LEU A 340 7.42 -0.34 0.21
CA LEU A 340 7.80 -1.12 -0.99
C LEU A 340 6.76 -2.20 -1.33
N ARG A 341 5.56 -2.15 -0.73
CA ARG A 341 4.59 -3.24 -0.85
C ARG A 341 4.02 -3.33 -2.26
N ASN A 342 4.01 -4.54 -2.81
CA ASN A 342 3.36 -4.85 -4.07
C ASN A 342 1.93 -5.31 -3.81
N TYR A 343 0.96 -4.45 -4.12
CA TYR A 343 -0.47 -4.76 -3.94
C TYR A 343 -1.06 -5.60 -5.08
N GLY A 344 -0.34 -5.78 -6.19
CA GLY A 344 -0.82 -6.54 -7.34
C GLY A 344 -1.03 -8.02 -7.03
N VAL A 345 -0.20 -8.61 -6.17
CA VAL A 345 -0.40 -9.98 -5.69
C VAL A 345 -1.74 -10.12 -4.96
N GLY A 346 -2.02 -9.20 -4.02
CA GLY A 346 -3.27 -9.21 -3.26
C GLY A 346 -4.49 -9.03 -4.15
N ALA A 347 -4.37 -8.18 -5.18
CA ALA A 347 -5.44 -7.99 -6.15
C ALA A 347 -5.69 -9.24 -7.01
N GLN A 348 -4.64 -9.94 -7.46
CA GLN A 348 -4.81 -11.18 -8.23
C GLN A 348 -5.47 -12.29 -7.40
N ILE A 349 -5.13 -12.40 -6.11
CA ILE A 349 -5.79 -13.32 -5.17
C ILE A 349 -7.28 -13.01 -5.05
N LEU A 350 -7.64 -11.74 -4.89
CA LEU A 350 -9.05 -11.33 -4.78
C LEU A 350 -9.82 -11.58 -6.08
N ASN A 351 -9.21 -11.29 -7.23
CA ASN A 351 -9.78 -11.56 -8.54
C ASN A 351 -9.98 -13.07 -8.78
N ASP A 352 -9.04 -13.91 -8.36
CA ASP A 352 -9.16 -15.39 -8.43
C ASP A 352 -10.28 -15.93 -7.51
N LEU A 353 -10.54 -15.25 -6.40
CA LEU A 353 -11.68 -15.53 -5.52
C LEU A 353 -13.02 -14.95 -6.04
N GLY A 354 -13.04 -14.29 -7.21
CA GLY A 354 -14.24 -13.72 -7.81
C GLY A 354 -14.74 -12.43 -7.14
N VAL A 355 -13.89 -11.78 -6.32
CA VAL A 355 -14.23 -10.50 -5.69
C VAL A 355 -14.08 -9.37 -6.70
N THR A 356 -15.11 -8.54 -6.85
CA THR A 356 -15.08 -7.34 -7.71
C THR A 356 -15.37 -6.06 -6.93
N ARG A 357 -16.30 -6.11 -5.97
CA ARG A 357 -16.67 -4.99 -5.09
C ARG A 357 -16.23 -5.27 -3.66
N ILE A 358 -15.56 -4.31 -3.04
CA ILE A 358 -14.87 -4.47 -1.75
C ILE A 358 -15.36 -3.46 -0.72
N ARG A 359 -15.65 -3.96 0.49
CA ARG A 359 -15.70 -3.18 1.73
C ARG A 359 -14.37 -3.35 2.47
N LEU A 360 -13.46 -2.39 2.32
CA LEU A 360 -12.06 -2.57 2.71
C LEU A 360 -11.84 -2.26 4.20
N ILE A 361 -11.35 -3.25 4.96
CA ILE A 361 -10.96 -3.11 6.36
C ILE A 361 -9.59 -2.42 6.45
N THR A 362 -9.57 -1.09 6.59
CA THR A 362 -8.33 -0.30 6.64
C THR A 362 -8.44 1.04 7.40
N ASN A 363 -7.38 1.38 8.13
CA ASN A 363 -7.19 2.72 8.73
C ASN A 363 -6.40 3.68 7.83
N ASN A 364 -5.88 3.20 6.69
CA ASN A 364 -5.04 3.99 5.80
C ASN A 364 -5.79 4.31 4.49
N PRO A 365 -6.08 5.59 4.20
CA PRO A 365 -6.77 6.01 2.97
C PRO A 365 -5.91 5.81 1.70
N ARG A 366 -4.57 5.87 1.80
CA ARG A 366 -3.66 5.67 0.66
C ARG A 366 -3.72 4.24 0.10
N LYS A 367 -4.12 3.24 0.90
CA LYS A 367 -4.31 1.86 0.43
C LYS A 367 -5.41 1.71 -0.62
N ILE A 368 -6.33 2.68 -0.72
CA ILE A 368 -7.47 2.64 -1.65
C ILE A 368 -7.03 2.91 -3.09
N ALA A 369 -6.05 3.80 -3.29
CA ALA A 369 -5.57 4.17 -4.62
C ALA A 369 -4.90 2.98 -5.34
N GLY A 370 -4.15 2.15 -4.60
CA GLY A 370 -3.43 1.00 -5.14
C GLY A 370 -4.30 -0.19 -5.57
N LEU A 371 -5.63 -0.15 -5.41
CA LEU A 371 -6.53 -1.25 -5.80
C LEU A 371 -7.39 -0.93 -7.05
N LYS A 372 -7.56 0.36 -7.39
CA LYS A 372 -8.42 0.78 -8.52
C LYS A 372 -7.96 0.22 -9.87
N GLY A 373 -6.65 0.02 -10.04
CA GLY A 373 -6.05 -0.47 -11.28
C GLY A 373 -6.20 -1.98 -11.53
N TYR A 374 -6.98 -2.72 -10.74
CA TYR A 374 -7.04 -4.19 -10.82
C TYR A 374 -8.44 -4.76 -11.07
N GLY A 375 -9.39 -3.92 -11.54
CA GLY A 375 -10.79 -4.32 -11.69
C GLY A 375 -11.50 -4.51 -10.34
N LEU A 376 -10.94 -3.96 -9.26
CA LEU A 376 -11.49 -4.00 -7.91
C LEU A 376 -12.06 -2.62 -7.56
N GLU A 377 -13.35 -2.57 -7.26
CA GLU A 377 -14.06 -1.38 -6.83
C GLU A 377 -14.17 -1.34 -5.30
N VAL A 378 -13.58 -0.32 -4.67
CA VAL A 378 -13.74 -0.10 -3.22
C VAL A 378 -15.03 0.71 -3.01
N VAL A 379 -16.09 0.05 -2.56
CA VAL A 379 -17.43 0.66 -2.37
C VAL A 379 -17.65 1.19 -0.96
N ASP A 380 -16.88 0.70 0.01
CA ASP A 380 -16.99 1.10 1.41
C ASP A 380 -15.64 0.92 2.12
N ARG A 381 -15.40 1.68 3.18
CA ARG A 381 -14.22 1.58 4.03
C ARG A 381 -14.65 1.28 5.46
N VAL A 382 -14.23 0.13 5.95
CA VAL A 382 -14.50 -0.31 7.32
C VAL A 382 -13.29 0.01 8.21
N PRO A 383 -13.42 0.83 9.27
CA PRO A 383 -12.31 1.13 10.17
C PRO A 383 -11.92 -0.11 11.00
N LEU A 384 -10.64 -0.22 11.32
CA LEU A 384 -10.06 -1.30 12.13
C LEU A 384 -9.22 -0.72 13.27
N LEU A 385 -9.89 -0.11 14.23
CA LEU A 385 -9.22 0.58 15.32
C LEU A 385 -8.72 -0.43 16.34
N ILE A 386 -7.41 -0.42 16.56
CA ILE A 386 -6.75 -1.19 17.59
C ILE A 386 -6.21 -0.20 18.60
N GLU A 387 -6.39 -0.53 19.87
CA GLU A 387 -6.00 0.29 20.99
C GLU A 387 -4.46 0.41 21.09
N ALA A 388 -4.01 1.61 21.47
CA ALA A 388 -2.59 1.90 21.62
C ALA A 388 -2.11 1.38 22.99
N THR A 389 -1.01 0.62 22.99
CA THR A 389 -0.32 0.22 24.21
C THR A 389 0.80 1.22 24.50
N PRO A 390 1.34 1.28 25.73
CA PRO A 390 2.52 2.11 26.04
C PRO A 390 3.73 1.84 25.14
N TYR A 391 3.81 0.65 24.51
CA TYR A 391 4.92 0.24 23.64
C TYR A 391 4.75 0.64 22.17
N ASN A 392 3.52 0.95 21.71
CA ASN A 392 3.25 1.26 20.30
C ASN A 392 2.62 2.64 20.08
N SER A 393 2.36 3.41 21.14
CA SER A 393 1.79 4.76 21.07
C SER A 393 2.58 5.68 20.13
N SER A 394 3.90 5.77 20.27
CA SER A 394 4.77 6.58 19.39
C SER A 394 4.79 6.08 17.93
N TYR A 395 4.72 4.76 17.74
CA TYR A 395 4.63 4.15 16.42
C TYR A 395 3.30 4.45 15.72
N LEU A 396 2.18 4.39 16.46
CA LEU A 396 0.86 4.75 15.97
C LEU A 396 0.76 6.24 15.69
N ALA A 397 1.30 7.11 16.55
CA ALA A 397 1.39 8.55 16.32
C ALA A 397 2.12 8.86 15.00
N THR A 398 3.29 8.24 14.78
CA THR A 398 4.05 8.37 13.52
C THR A 398 3.23 7.94 12.30
N LYS A 399 2.44 6.86 12.40
CA LYS A 399 1.51 6.44 11.34
C LYS A 399 0.40 7.47 11.08
N GLY A 400 -0.12 8.09 12.14
CA GLY A 400 -1.16 9.12 12.04
C GLY A 400 -0.67 10.44 11.45
N GLU A 401 0.56 10.85 11.78
CA GLU A 401 1.17 12.09 11.32
C GLU A 401 1.74 11.98 9.91
N LYS A 402 2.57 10.95 9.66
CA LYS A 402 3.34 10.85 8.41
C LYS A 402 2.65 10.00 7.34
N LEU A 403 1.74 9.10 7.72
CA LEU A 403 1.13 8.11 6.81
C LEU A 403 -0.40 8.25 6.68
N GLY A 404 -0.99 9.29 7.29
CA GLY A 404 -2.41 9.63 7.15
C GLY A 404 -3.39 8.63 7.77
N HIS A 405 -2.96 7.86 8.78
CA HIS A 405 -3.86 6.97 9.51
C HIS A 405 -4.89 7.79 10.33
N LEU A 406 -6.16 7.38 10.32
CA LEU A 406 -7.20 7.97 11.18
C LEU A 406 -7.01 7.46 12.62
N LEU A 407 -6.73 8.36 13.56
CA LEU A 407 -6.58 8.12 15.00
C LEU A 407 -7.31 9.23 15.76
N LEU A 408 -7.73 9.00 17.01
CA LEU A 408 -8.23 10.07 17.87
C LEU A 408 -7.06 11.05 18.13
N LYS A 409 -7.22 12.32 17.73
CA LYS A 409 -6.16 13.35 17.83
C LYS A 409 -6.51 14.43 18.84
N THR A 410 -7.76 14.86 18.87
CA THR A 410 -8.25 15.84 19.86
C THR A 410 -9.22 15.12 20.80
N HIS A 411 -8.98 15.19 22.11
CA HIS A 411 -9.80 14.50 23.13
C HIS A 411 -10.81 15.47 23.74
N LEU A 412 -12.07 15.03 23.87
CA LEU A 412 -13.14 15.80 24.50
C LEU A 412 -13.54 15.22 25.87
N ALA A 413 -13.58 13.89 25.99
CA ALA A 413 -13.80 13.23 27.27
C ALA A 413 -13.30 11.78 27.29
N ALA A 414 -12.90 11.32 28.47
CA ALA A 414 -12.85 9.90 28.81
C ALA A 414 -14.17 9.52 29.50
N ILE A 415 -14.81 8.45 29.07
CA ILE A 415 -16.02 7.90 29.70
C ILE A 415 -15.73 6.49 30.21
N ALA A 416 -16.36 6.14 31.32
CA ALA A 416 -16.23 4.86 32.01
C ALA A 416 -17.64 4.28 32.19
N LEU A 417 -17.85 3.10 31.64
CA LEU A 417 -19.14 2.41 31.61
C LEU A 417 -19.07 1.16 32.49
N HIS A 418 -19.85 1.15 33.55
CA HIS A 418 -20.05 -0.01 34.40
C HIS A 418 -21.21 -0.81 33.81
N LEU A 419 -20.92 -2.04 33.42
CA LEU A 419 -21.83 -2.89 32.67
C LEU A 419 -22.30 -4.06 33.52
N THR A 420 -23.54 -4.48 33.32
CA THR A 420 -24.06 -5.74 33.89
C THR A 420 -23.18 -6.94 33.48
N PRO A 421 -23.06 -7.99 34.31
CA PRO A 421 -22.20 -9.15 34.03
C PRO A 421 -22.39 -9.79 32.65
N GLU A 422 -23.61 -9.80 32.11
CA GLU A 422 -23.92 -10.32 30.77
C GLU A 422 -23.22 -9.54 29.64
N LEU A 423 -23.08 -8.23 29.80
CA LEU A 423 -22.44 -7.34 28.83
C LEU A 423 -20.92 -7.27 28.99
N GLN A 424 -20.39 -7.80 30.09
CA GLN A 424 -18.94 -7.91 30.30
C GLN A 424 -18.32 -9.04 29.47
N ASP A 425 -19.11 -9.99 28.97
CA ASP A 425 -18.63 -11.06 28.09
C ASP A 425 -18.17 -10.51 26.72
N ASN A 426 -17.05 -11.05 26.22
CA ASN A 426 -16.30 -10.53 25.07
C ASN A 426 -17.14 -10.30 23.80
N PRO A 427 -18.08 -11.20 23.41
CA PRO A 427 -18.90 -11.01 22.20
C PRO A 427 -19.89 -9.85 22.33
N TYR A 428 -20.52 -9.72 23.49
CA TYR A 428 -21.53 -8.68 23.75
C TYR A 428 -20.87 -7.32 23.95
N ARG A 429 -19.72 -7.28 24.63
CA ARG A 429 -18.90 -6.08 24.81
C ARG A 429 -18.50 -5.44 23.48
N GLN A 430 -18.07 -6.24 22.50
CA GLN A 430 -17.69 -5.72 21.18
C GLN A 430 -18.89 -5.19 20.39
N THR A 431 -20.05 -5.83 20.53
CA THR A 431 -21.30 -5.36 19.91
C THR A 431 -21.73 -4.01 20.48
N LEU A 432 -21.67 -3.87 21.80
CA LEU A 432 -21.94 -2.63 22.53
C LEU A 432 -21.01 -1.49 22.10
N ILE A 433 -19.70 -1.73 22.01
CA ILE A 433 -18.74 -0.73 21.52
C ILE A 433 -19.08 -0.30 20.09
N GLY A 434 -19.52 -1.22 19.23
CA GLY A 434 -19.99 -0.91 17.87
C GLY A 434 -21.23 -0.01 17.85
N GLN A 435 -22.18 -0.24 18.76
CA GLN A 435 -23.37 0.60 18.93
C GLN A 435 -22.97 2.02 19.40
N ILE A 436 -22.17 2.12 20.46
CA ILE A 436 -21.69 3.42 20.99
C ILE A 436 -20.92 4.17 19.90
N ARG A 437 -20.09 3.49 19.12
CA ARG A 437 -19.35 4.10 18.01
C ARG A 437 -20.29 4.70 16.97
N SER A 438 -21.39 4.02 16.66
CA SER A 438 -22.38 4.52 15.69
C SER A 438 -23.10 5.77 16.20
N LEU A 439 -23.44 5.80 17.50
CA LEU A 439 -24.03 6.99 18.16
C LEU A 439 -23.06 8.18 18.12
N VAL A 440 -21.80 7.96 18.53
CA VAL A 440 -20.78 9.01 18.56
C VAL A 440 -20.46 9.54 17.15
N GLN A 441 -20.45 8.66 16.14
CA GLN A 441 -20.28 9.08 14.74
C GLN A 441 -21.45 9.88 14.19
N ALA A 442 -22.69 9.61 14.64
CA ALA A 442 -23.86 10.37 14.21
C ALA A 442 -23.78 11.84 14.64
N GLU A 443 -23.13 12.12 15.77
CA GLU A 443 -22.84 13.49 16.24
C GLU A 443 -21.56 14.08 15.63
N GLY A 444 -20.90 13.39 14.69
CA GLY A 444 -19.68 13.84 14.03
C GLY A 444 -18.40 13.69 14.88
N LEU A 445 -18.47 12.91 15.96
CA LEU A 445 -17.35 12.65 16.85
C LEU A 445 -16.73 11.26 16.58
N PHE A 446 -15.60 11.00 17.21
CA PHE A 446 -14.81 9.79 17.08
C PHE A 446 -14.67 9.10 18.42
N LEU A 447 -14.82 7.77 18.43
CA LEU A 447 -14.72 6.93 19.63
C LEU A 447 -13.49 6.02 19.54
N GLN A 448 -12.70 5.98 20.62
CA GLN A 448 -11.57 5.07 20.80
C GLN A 448 -11.71 4.34 22.14
N GLU A 449 -11.33 3.06 22.21
CA GLU A 449 -11.30 2.33 23.49
C GLU A 449 -10.05 2.68 24.31
N GLU A 450 -10.15 2.62 25.63
CA GLU A 450 -9.08 2.95 26.59
C GLU A 450 -8.82 1.77 27.52
N LEU A 451 -7.67 1.12 27.38
CA LEU A 451 -7.24 -0.04 28.17
C LEU A 451 -5.92 0.22 28.92
N ARG A 452 -5.38 1.44 28.93
CA ARG A 452 -4.18 1.73 29.73
C ARG A 452 -4.50 1.51 31.21
N SER A 453 -3.53 1.01 31.96
CA SER A 453 -3.68 0.73 33.40
C SER A 453 -4.05 1.96 34.22
N VAL A 454 -3.73 3.17 33.74
CA VAL A 454 -4.15 4.43 34.36
C VAL A 454 -5.68 4.56 34.38
N ALA A 455 -6.37 4.15 33.32
CA ALA A 455 -7.83 4.18 33.29
C ALA A 455 -8.43 3.22 34.32
N SER A 456 -7.87 2.01 34.45
CA SER A 456 -8.30 1.06 35.49
C SER A 456 -7.98 1.55 36.90
N ALA A 457 -6.88 2.31 37.08
CA ALA A 457 -6.55 2.92 38.36
C ALA A 457 -7.51 4.07 38.74
N VAL A 458 -8.02 4.79 37.74
CA VAL A 458 -8.94 5.92 37.92
C VAL A 458 -10.38 5.46 38.13
N PHE A 459 -10.90 4.64 37.22
CA PHE A 459 -12.32 4.25 37.17
C PHE A 459 -12.59 2.87 37.80
N GLY A 460 -11.57 2.07 38.01
CA GLY A 460 -11.68 0.74 38.62
C GLY A 460 -11.41 -0.41 37.65
N PRO A 461 -11.19 -1.62 38.18
CA PRO A 461 -10.98 -2.81 37.38
C PRO A 461 -12.28 -3.22 36.67
N GLN A 462 -12.17 -3.81 35.47
CA GLN A 462 -13.28 -4.36 34.68
C GLN A 462 -14.30 -3.33 34.14
N VAL A 463 -14.01 -2.04 34.25
CA VAL A 463 -14.81 -0.96 33.66
C VAL A 463 -14.48 -0.80 32.18
N LEU A 464 -15.50 -0.63 31.32
CA LEU A 464 -15.30 -0.30 29.92
C LEU A 464 -15.00 1.20 29.79
N THR A 465 -13.73 1.54 29.60
CA THR A 465 -13.32 2.93 29.38
C THR A 465 -13.19 3.25 27.89
N LEU A 466 -13.71 4.40 27.47
CA LEU A 466 -13.68 4.89 26.10
C LEU A 466 -13.27 6.37 26.08
N GLN A 467 -12.67 6.82 24.99
CA GLN A 467 -12.31 8.21 24.70
C GLN A 467 -13.18 8.71 23.56
N ILE A 468 -13.77 9.89 23.73
CA ILE A 468 -14.55 10.60 22.72
C ILE A 468 -13.79 11.85 22.29
N GLY A 469 -13.74 12.12 20.98
CA GLY A 469 -13.23 13.37 20.46
C GLY A 469 -13.18 13.46 18.94
N LEU A 470 -12.13 14.04 18.36
CA LEU A 470 -12.02 14.29 16.92
C LEU A 470 -10.84 13.51 16.31
N ALA A 471 -11.05 13.03 15.08
CA ALA A 471 -10.02 12.31 14.31
C ALA A 471 -8.96 13.23 13.67
N GLN A 472 -9.24 14.54 13.61
CA GLN A 472 -8.33 15.56 13.08
C GLN A 472 -7.69 16.34 14.22
N SER A 473 -6.49 16.86 13.99
CA SER A 473 -5.79 17.73 14.94
C SER A 473 -6.36 19.14 14.84
N GLU A 474 -7.54 19.36 15.40
CA GLU A 474 -8.15 20.68 15.48
C GLU A 474 -7.74 21.37 16.79
N ALA A 475 -7.30 22.62 16.67
CA ALA A 475 -7.06 23.47 17.83
C ALA A 475 -8.40 23.89 18.42
N ILE A 476 -8.81 23.25 19.50
CA ILE A 476 -10.00 23.64 20.27
C ILE A 476 -9.59 24.59 21.40
N ALA A 477 -10.46 25.52 21.76
CA ALA A 477 -10.24 26.37 22.93
C ALA A 477 -10.22 25.50 24.18
N SER A 478 -9.31 25.75 25.13
CA SER A 478 -9.18 24.93 26.34
C SER A 478 -10.43 24.94 27.23
N ASP A 479 -11.29 25.95 27.06
CA ASP A 479 -12.55 26.18 27.75
C ASP A 479 -13.78 25.90 26.87
N TRP A 480 -13.64 25.12 25.78
CA TRP A 480 -14.71 24.87 24.79
C TRP A 480 -16.04 24.40 25.41
N TYR A 481 -15.99 23.69 26.54
CA TYR A 481 -17.15 23.16 27.26
C TYR A 481 -17.88 24.22 28.13
N HIS A 482 -17.29 25.39 28.37
CA HIS A 482 -17.95 26.52 29.02
C HIS A 482 -18.89 27.31 28.09
N HIS A 483 -18.81 27.04 26.78
CA HIS A 483 -19.59 27.72 25.75
C HIS A 483 -20.63 26.75 25.18
N PRO A 484 -21.78 26.53 25.85
CA PRO A 484 -22.76 25.52 25.44
C PRO A 484 -23.35 25.76 24.03
N ASP A 485 -23.27 27.00 23.53
CA ASP A 485 -23.65 27.36 22.16
C ASP A 485 -22.65 26.88 21.09
N GLN A 486 -21.49 26.33 21.50
CA GLN A 486 -20.53 25.68 20.59
C GLN A 486 -21.04 24.29 20.17
N PRO A 487 -20.84 23.89 18.90
CA PRO A 487 -21.24 22.57 18.42
C PRO A 487 -20.68 21.42 19.27
N LEU A 488 -19.40 21.50 19.67
CA LEU A 488 -18.70 20.43 20.38
C LEU A 488 -19.30 20.11 21.75
N ALA A 489 -19.69 21.13 22.53
CA ALA A 489 -20.34 20.95 23.83
C ALA A 489 -21.68 20.25 23.69
N THR A 490 -22.50 20.72 22.75
CA THR A 490 -23.81 20.11 22.45
C THR A 490 -23.67 18.68 21.91
N GLN A 491 -22.68 18.42 21.04
CA GLN A 491 -22.40 17.09 20.48
C GLN A 491 -21.98 16.10 21.56
N LEU A 492 -21.04 16.47 22.44
CA LEU A 492 -20.63 15.60 23.54
C LEU A 492 -21.79 15.35 24.52
N GLN A 493 -22.57 16.38 24.86
CA GLN A 493 -23.74 16.24 25.71
C GLN A 493 -24.72 15.19 25.16
N ARG A 494 -25.08 15.29 23.87
CA ARG A 494 -25.98 14.32 23.22
C ARG A 494 -25.42 12.91 23.22
N CYS A 495 -24.12 12.75 22.99
CA CYS A 495 -23.46 11.46 23.11
C CYS A 495 -23.62 10.87 24.51
N LEU A 496 -23.35 11.65 25.56
CA LEU A 496 -23.47 11.18 26.95
C LEU A 496 -24.91 10.80 27.28
N GLU A 497 -25.90 11.59 26.85
CA GLU A 497 -27.34 11.28 27.05
C GLU A 497 -27.77 10.00 26.33
N GLN A 498 -27.33 9.81 25.07
CA GLN A 498 -27.64 8.61 24.30
C GLN A 498 -26.96 7.36 24.86
N ILE A 499 -25.72 7.49 25.35
CA ILE A 499 -24.99 6.38 25.97
C ILE A 499 -25.63 6.01 27.31
N ALA A 500 -26.03 6.99 28.11
CA ALA A 500 -26.75 6.79 29.38
C ALA A 500 -28.08 6.02 29.20
N ALA A 501 -28.68 6.10 28.01
CA ALA A 501 -29.92 5.39 27.66
C ALA A 501 -29.71 3.94 27.20
N ILE A 502 -28.47 3.45 27.08
CA ILE A 502 -28.19 2.08 26.61
C ILE A 502 -28.61 1.03 27.64
N ASP A 503 -29.29 -0.03 27.20
CA ASP A 503 -29.69 -1.14 28.06
C ASP A 503 -28.50 -1.92 28.64
N GLY A 504 -28.55 -2.19 29.94
CA GLY A 504 -27.51 -2.93 30.69
C GLY A 504 -26.32 -2.08 31.17
N LEU A 505 -26.41 -0.75 31.03
CA LEU A 505 -25.50 0.18 31.69
C LEU A 505 -25.95 0.41 33.14
N GLU A 506 -25.10 0.05 34.10
CA GLU A 506 -25.35 0.23 35.53
C GLU A 506 -24.93 1.63 36.00
N ASP A 507 -23.79 2.11 35.49
CA ASP A 507 -23.22 3.40 35.86
C ASP A 507 -22.38 3.99 34.70
N LEU A 508 -22.38 5.32 34.60
CA LEU A 508 -21.60 6.12 33.67
C LEU A 508 -20.83 7.20 34.42
N GLU A 509 -19.50 7.10 34.40
CA GLU A 509 -18.60 8.16 34.82
C GLU A 509 -17.95 8.84 33.61
N PHE A 510 -17.63 10.12 33.69
CA PHE A 510 -16.83 10.79 32.67
C PHE A 510 -15.88 11.85 33.23
N LEU A 511 -14.81 12.11 32.48
CA LEU A 511 -13.78 13.10 32.75
C LEU A 511 -13.57 13.95 31.49
N LEU A 512 -13.76 15.26 31.59
CA LEU A 512 -13.58 16.19 30.47
C LEU A 512 -12.11 16.40 30.10
N ALA A 513 -11.88 16.74 28.84
CA ALA A 513 -10.58 17.04 28.26
C ALA A 513 -10.58 18.42 27.57
N ASP A 514 -9.41 19.05 27.54
CA ASP A 514 -9.17 20.36 26.91
C ASP A 514 -8.64 20.25 25.47
N GLY A 515 -8.79 19.07 24.86
CA GLY A 515 -8.18 18.72 23.57
C GLY A 515 -7.03 17.74 23.71
N HIS A 516 -6.39 17.66 24.89
CA HIS A 516 -5.37 16.67 25.20
C HIS A 516 -5.95 15.47 25.94
N ASP A 517 -5.23 14.37 25.90
CA ASP A 517 -5.60 13.15 26.61
C ASP A 517 -5.79 13.42 28.12
N PRO A 518 -7.02 13.27 28.65
CA PRO A 518 -7.30 13.65 30.03
C PRO A 518 -6.60 12.75 31.05
N LEU A 519 -6.12 11.56 30.64
CA LEU A 519 -5.48 10.59 31.53
C LEU A 519 -3.96 10.73 31.61
N THR A 520 -3.33 11.59 30.79
CA THR A 520 -1.87 11.79 30.85
C THR A 520 -1.41 12.80 31.91
N SER A 521 -2.29 13.72 32.29
CA SER A 521 -1.95 14.88 33.14
C SER A 521 -2.80 14.93 34.41
N LEU A 522 -3.08 13.77 35.00
CA LEU A 522 -3.97 13.65 36.15
C LEU A 522 -3.39 14.30 37.41
N GLN A 523 -4.23 15.05 38.13
CA GLN A 523 -3.87 15.57 39.44
C GLN A 523 -3.80 14.45 40.49
N VAL A 524 -3.00 14.68 41.54
CA VAL A 524 -2.92 13.77 42.69
C VAL A 524 -4.21 13.90 43.48
N GLN A 525 -5.07 12.88 43.38
CA GLN A 525 -6.45 12.81 43.89
C GLN A 525 -7.46 13.56 43.02
N LEU A 526 -8.35 12.81 42.37
CA LEU A 526 -9.46 13.34 41.57
C LEU A 526 -10.74 13.33 42.41
N ASP A 527 -11.43 14.47 42.45
CA ASP A 527 -12.73 14.56 43.08
C ASP A 527 -13.80 13.92 42.19
N ARG A 528 -14.76 13.23 42.82
CA ARG A 528 -15.96 12.68 42.17
C ARG A 528 -17.18 13.52 42.55
N GLN A 529 -17.95 13.96 41.56
CA GLN A 529 -19.24 14.62 41.77
C GLN A 529 -20.35 13.86 41.06
N SER A 530 -21.49 13.72 41.73
CA SER A 530 -22.70 13.18 41.10
C SER A 530 -23.46 14.28 40.39
N LEU A 531 -23.93 13.97 39.18
CA LEU A 531 -24.70 14.86 38.33
C LEU A 531 -25.97 14.12 37.87
N PRO A 532 -27.18 14.62 38.20
CA PRO A 532 -28.41 14.05 37.66
C PRO A 532 -28.46 14.19 36.14
N LEU A 533 -28.78 13.12 35.42
CA LEU A 533 -28.88 13.15 33.95
C LEU A 533 -29.76 14.30 33.40
N PRO A 534 -30.93 14.63 33.98
CA PRO A 534 -31.76 15.76 33.53
C PRO A 534 -31.08 17.13 33.66
N GLU A 535 -30.10 17.25 34.56
CA GLU A 535 -29.37 18.49 34.86
C GLU A 535 -28.08 18.62 34.04
N LEU A 536 -27.68 17.58 33.29
CA LEU A 536 -26.46 17.58 32.49
C LEU A 536 -26.38 18.78 31.55
N SER A 537 -27.48 19.11 30.88
CA SER A 537 -27.54 20.26 29.96
C SER A 537 -27.32 21.60 30.66
N SER A 538 -27.96 21.81 31.81
CA SER A 538 -27.87 23.07 32.55
C SER A 538 -26.52 23.26 33.25
N GLU A 539 -25.93 22.16 33.70
CA GLU A 539 -24.67 22.15 34.46
C GLU A 539 -23.43 21.97 33.58
N PHE A 540 -23.57 21.64 32.29
CA PHE A 540 -22.44 21.36 31.39
C PHE A 540 -21.40 22.49 31.37
N LYS A 541 -21.87 23.74 31.35
CA LYS A 541 -21.04 24.95 31.37
C LYS A 541 -20.35 25.21 32.71
N HIS A 542 -20.67 24.45 33.76
CA HIS A 542 -20.09 24.57 35.10
C HIS A 542 -19.14 23.42 35.42
N LEU A 543 -18.99 22.48 34.49
CA LEU A 543 -18.07 21.37 34.62
C LEU A 543 -16.61 21.87 34.64
N LYS A 544 -15.74 21.07 35.22
CA LYS A 544 -14.31 21.35 35.40
C LYS A 544 -13.49 20.20 34.86
N LEU A 545 -12.31 20.53 34.34
CA LEU A 545 -11.28 19.54 34.05
C LEU A 545 -10.79 18.91 35.36
N GLN A 546 -10.17 17.73 35.26
CA GLN A 546 -9.57 17.03 36.41
C GLN A 546 -10.60 16.68 37.50
N GLN A 547 -11.85 16.49 37.11
CA GLN A 547 -12.95 16.10 37.99
C GLN A 547 -13.76 14.99 37.33
N ILE A 548 -14.05 13.93 38.09
CA ILE A 548 -14.85 12.80 37.60
C ILE A 548 -16.33 13.11 37.89
N TYR A 549 -17.16 13.03 36.86
CA TYR A 549 -18.60 13.21 36.97
C TYR A 549 -19.29 11.86 36.84
N HIS A 550 -20.01 11.49 37.90
CA HIS A 550 -20.87 10.32 37.96
C HIS A 550 -22.29 10.72 37.52
N LEU A 551 -22.73 10.22 36.36
CA LEU A 551 -24.00 10.61 35.76
C LEU A 551 -25.11 9.68 36.27
N GLN A 552 -25.97 10.21 37.15
CA GLN A 552 -27.03 9.42 37.76
C GLN A 552 -28.09 9.08 36.70
N LEU A 553 -28.12 7.80 36.31
CA LEU A 553 -29.09 7.25 35.38
C LEU A 553 -30.49 7.26 36.01
N GLN A 554 -31.53 7.51 35.22
CA GLN A 554 -32.91 7.46 35.73
C GLN A 554 -33.26 6.04 36.20
N GLU A 555 -33.91 5.91 37.35
CA GLU A 555 -34.47 4.63 37.81
C GLU A 555 -35.38 4.07 36.73
N ARG A 556 -34.97 2.96 36.13
CA ARG A 556 -35.82 2.23 35.19
C ARG A 556 -36.93 1.58 35.99
N PRO A 557 -38.21 1.71 35.57
CA PRO A 557 -39.27 0.97 36.23
C PRO A 557 -38.90 -0.52 36.20
N SER A 558 -38.79 -1.11 37.37
CA SER A 558 -38.61 -2.55 37.49
C SER A 558 -39.85 -3.22 36.92
N PHE A 559 -39.73 -3.76 35.70
CA PHE A 559 -40.74 -4.68 35.18
C PHE A 559 -40.59 -5.99 35.94
N VAL A 560 -41.16 -6.03 37.15
CA VAL A 560 -41.55 -7.30 37.78
C VAL A 560 -42.92 -7.65 37.21
N SER A 561 -42.92 -8.51 36.18
CA SER A 561 -43.97 -9.50 35.93
C SER A 561 -43.46 -10.60 35.02
#